data_AF-A0A2D6XRZ3-F1
#
_entry.id   AF-A0A2D6XRZ3-F1
#
_cell.length_a   1.000
_cell.length_b   1.000
_cell.length_c   1.000
_cell.angle_alpha   90.00
_cell.angle_beta   90.00
_cell.angle_gamma   90.00
#
_symmetry.space_group_name_H-M   'P 1'
#
loop_
_entity.id
_entity.type
_entity.pdbx_description
1 polymer ?
#
loop_
_entity_poly.entity_id
_entity_poly.type
_entity_poly.pdbx_seq_one_letter_code
_entity_poly.pdbx_strand_id
1 'polypeptide(L)' 'MEEQKKRSIAKTFTWRITASLITFVIVWIIAGDWKIGGIIAGIEIITKMFFYYFHERIWIKIKWGTKKK' A
#
# COMPACT_ATOMS: atom_id res chain seq x y z
N MET A 1 21.89 13.97 -3.82
CA MET A 1 20.62 13.48 -4.42
C MET A 1 20.44 11.96 -4.34
N GLU A 2 21.49 11.17 -4.54
CA GLU A 2 21.40 9.70 -4.52
C GLU A 2 21.08 9.12 -3.12
N GLU A 3 21.64 9.71 -2.07
CA GLU A 3 21.39 9.32 -0.67
C GLU A 3 19.90 9.50 -0.27
N GLN A 4 19.24 10.54 -0.79
CA GLN A 4 17.81 10.77 -0.53
C GLN A 4 16.92 9.76 -1.26
N LYS A 5 17.28 9.31 -2.46
CA LYS A 5 16.54 8.27 -3.20
C LYS A 5 16.63 6.92 -2.48
N LYS A 6 17.83 6.51 -2.05
CA LYS A 6 18.05 5.27 -1.29
C LYS A 6 17.28 5.27 0.03
N ARG A 7 17.32 6.38 0.78
CA ARG A 7 16.56 6.56 2.03
C ARG A 7 15.04 6.49 1.82
N SER A 8 14.53 7.07 0.72
CA SER A 8 13.09 7.04 0.40
C SER A 8 12.60 5.63 0.05
N ILE A 9 13.39 4.88 -0.72
CA ILE A 9 13.09 3.47 -1.05
C ILE A 9 13.09 2.63 0.22
N ALA A 10 14.11 2.77 1.07
CA ALA A 10 14.20 2.05 2.34
C ALA A 10 12.98 2.34 3.24
N LYS A 11 12.63 3.62 3.43
CA LYS A 11 11.43 4.01 4.19
C LYS A 11 10.15 3.40 3.63
N THR A 12 9.98 3.42 2.31
CA THR A 12 8.80 2.85 1.65
C THR A 12 8.71 1.35 1.88
N PHE A 13 9.85 0.66 1.81
CA PHE A 13 9.91 -0.78 2.04
C PHE A 13 9.63 -1.14 3.50
N THR A 14 10.25 -0.43 4.45
CA THR A 14 9.98 -0.59 5.89
C THR A 14 8.51 -0.36 6.19
N TRP A 15 7.93 0.73 5.70
CA TRP A 15 6.53 1.05 5.91
C TRP A 15 5.59 -0.04 5.34
N ARG A 16 5.89 -0.54 4.14
CA ARG A 16 5.09 -1.62 3.51
C ARG A 16 5.13 -2.91 4.31
N ILE A 17 6.31 -3.32 4.78
CA ILE A 17 6.44 -4.51 5.63
C ILE A 17 5.67 -4.34 6.94
N THR A 18 5.84 -3.19 7.62
CA THR A 18 5.15 -2.91 8.87
C THR A 18 3.63 -2.93 8.69
N ALA A 19 3.10 -2.32 7.63
CA ALA A 19 1.67 -2.32 7.36
C ALA A 19 1.11 -3.74 7.13
N SER A 20 1.78 -4.55 6.31
CA SER A 20 1.35 -5.93 6.05
C SER A 20 1.45 -6.83 7.29
N LEU A 21 2.48 -6.63 8.14
CA LEU A 21 2.60 -7.32 9.42
C LEU A 21 1.47 -6.95 10.37
N ILE A 22 1.09 -5.66 10.44
CA ILE A 22 -0.02 -5.21 11.28
C ILE A 22 -1.32 -5.89 10.86
N THR A 23 -1.65 -5.90 9.55
CA THR A 23 -2.87 -6.57 9.06
C THR A 23 -2.84 -8.05 9.36
N PHE A 24 -1.72 -8.72 9.10
CA PHE A 24 -1.54 -10.14 9.42
C PHE A 24 -1.83 -10.42 10.89
N VAL A 25 -1.24 -9.65 11.81
CA VAL A 25 -1.41 -9.83 13.26
C VAL A 25 -2.85 -9.57 13.69
N ILE A 26 -3.47 -8.50 13.19
CA ILE A 26 -4.88 -8.19 13.51
C ILE A 26 -5.79 -9.34 13.07
N VAL A 27 -5.64 -9.80 11.83
CA VAL A 27 -6.45 -10.90 11.31
C VAL A 27 -6.18 -12.19 12.07
N TRP A 28 -4.92 -12.48 12.39
CA TRP A 28 -4.57 -13.68 13.15
C TRP A 28 -5.21 -13.65 14.55
N ILE A 29 -5.19 -12.52 15.24
CA ILE A 29 -5.83 -12.37 16.55
C ILE A 29 -7.35 -12.57 16.45
N ILE A 30 -7.98 -12.01 15.42
CA ILE A 30 -9.45 -12.06 15.25
C ILE A 30 -9.91 -13.46 14.79
N ALA A 31 -9.21 -14.05 13.83
CA ALA A 31 -9.59 -15.33 13.21
C ALA A 31 -9.05 -16.55 13.98
N GLY A 32 -8.03 -16.37 14.81
CA GLY A 32 -7.34 -17.46 15.52
C GLY A 32 -6.44 -18.33 14.63
N ASP A 33 -6.41 -18.10 13.31
CA ASP A 33 -5.62 -18.86 12.35
C ASP A 33 -4.63 -17.97 11.56
N TRP A 34 -3.35 -18.29 11.68
CA TRP A 34 -2.26 -17.61 10.99
C TRP A 34 -2.32 -17.79 9.47
N LYS A 35 -2.90 -18.88 8.96
CA LYS A 35 -3.09 -19.09 7.52
C LYS A 35 -4.05 -18.06 6.93
N ILE A 36 -5.15 -17.78 7.64
CA ILE A 36 -6.12 -16.75 7.23
C ILE A 36 -5.45 -15.37 7.25
N GLY A 37 -4.68 -15.07 8.29
CA GLY A 37 -3.87 -13.85 8.36
C GLY A 37 -2.95 -13.69 7.14
N GLY A 38 -2.25 -14.75 6.74
CA GLY A 38 -1.34 -14.74 5.60
C GLY A 38 -2.06 -14.52 4.26
N ILE A 39 -3.20 -15.19 4.06
CA ILE A 39 -4.03 -15.03 2.87
C ILE A 39 -4.54 -13.58 2.75
N ILE A 40 -5.07 -13.01 3.85
CA ILE A 40 -5.60 -11.64 3.82
C ILE A 40 -4.48 -10.62 3.60
N ALA A 41 -3.34 -10.76 4.26
CA ALA A 41 -2.20 -9.87 4.04
C ALA A 41 -1.69 -9.92 2.59
N GLY A 42 -1.69 -11.10 1.95
CA GLY A 42 -1.36 -11.25 0.53
C GLY A 42 -2.38 -10.57 -0.39
N ILE A 43 -3.68 -10.79 -0.14
CA ILE A 43 -4.76 -10.14 -0.89
C ILE A 43 -4.68 -8.61 -0.74
N GLU A 44 -4.42 -8.11 0.47
CA GLU A 44 -4.30 -6.67 0.74
C GLU A 44 -3.28 -5.98 -0.18
N ILE A 45 -2.13 -6.61 -0.42
CA ILE A 45 -1.08 -6.07 -1.29
C ILE A 45 -1.60 -5.95 -2.74
N ILE A 46 -2.24 -7.01 -3.25
CA ILE A 46 -2.77 -7.05 -4.61
C ILE A 46 -3.91 -6.05 -4.77
N THR A 47 -4.85 -6.03 -3.81
CA THR A 47 -5.98 -5.11 -3.80
C THR A 47 -5.52 -3.67 -3.75
N LYS A 48 -4.55 -3.30 -2.90
CA LYS A 48 -3.99 -1.95 -2.86
C LYS A 48 -3.37 -1.54 -4.20
N MET A 49 -2.64 -2.43 -4.87
CA MET A 49 -2.08 -2.14 -6.20
C MET A 49 -3.18 -1.89 -7.24
N PHE A 50 -4.20 -2.75 -7.26
CA PHE A 50 -5.34 -2.60 -8.15
C PHE A 50 -6.06 -1.27 -7.92
N PHE A 51 -6.48 -0.98 -6.68
CA PHE A 51 -7.17 0.26 -6.35
C PHE A 51 -6.31 1.51 -6.60
N TYR A 52 -5.00 1.45 -6.30
CA TYR A 52 -4.10 2.57 -6.58
C TYR A 52 -4.04 2.88 -8.08
N TYR A 53 -3.98 1.86 -8.93
CA TYR A 53 -4.03 2.06 -10.39
C TYR A 53 -5.31 2.77 -10.81
N PHE A 54 -6.48 2.29 -10.38
CA PHE A 54 -7.75 2.95 -10.73
C PHE A 54 -7.84 4.37 -10.14
N HIS A 55 -7.38 4.57 -8.91
CA HIS A 55 -7.29 5.88 -8.29
C HIS A 55 -6.48 6.84 -9.17
N GLU A 56 -5.30 6.44 -9.63
CA GLU A 56 -4.47 7.25 -10.52
C GLU A 56 -5.17 7.54 -11.86
N ARG A 57 -5.82 6.55 -12.46
CA ARG A 57 -6.59 6.73 -13.71
C ARG A 57 -7.75 7.69 -13.55
N ILE A 58 -8.47 7.64 -12.44
CA ILE A 58 -9.54 8.57 -12.12
C ILE A 58 -8.95 9.96 -11.89
N TRP A 59 -7.87 10.06 -11.12
CA TRP A 59 -7.23 11.34 -10.79
C TRP A 59 -6.71 12.09 -12.03
N ILE A 60 -6.16 11.37 -13.02
CA ILE A 60 -5.75 11.96 -14.30
C ILE A 60 -6.93 12.62 -15.04
N LYS A 61 -8.15 12.09 -14.90
CA LYS A 61 -9.36 12.66 -15.51
C LYS A 61 -9.89 13.87 -14.75
N ILE A 62 -9.57 13.97 -13.46
CA ILE A 62 -10.00 15.09 -12.61
C ILE A 62 -9.04 16.26 -12.84
N LYS A 63 -9.52 17.33 -13.49
CA LYS A 63 -8.78 18.61 -13.68
C LYS A 63 -8.75 19.45 -12.40
N TRP A 64 -8.47 18.84 -11.25
CA TRP A 64 -8.38 19.57 -9.99
C TRP A 64 -7.03 20.28 -9.89
N GLY A 65 -7.02 21.60 -9.80
CA GLY A 65 -5.80 22.40 -9.62
C GLY A 65 -5.02 22.76 -10.89
N THR A 66 -5.50 22.43 -12.09
CA THR A 66 -4.92 22.98 -13.33
C THR A 66 -5.26 24.47 -13.43
N LYS A 67 -4.37 25.35 -12.98
CA LYS A 67 -4.34 26.73 -13.50
C LYS A 67 -4.03 26.62 -14.99
N LYS A 68 -5.01 26.89 -15.86
CA LYS A 68 -4.73 27.28 -17.24
C LYS A 68 -3.76 28.46 -17.16
N LYS A 69 -2.53 28.28 -17.64
CA LYS A 69 -1.74 29.41 -18.10
C LYS A 69 -2.36 29.93 -19.39
#